data_AF-A0A165ZSD2-F1
#
_entry.id   AF-A0A165ZSD2-F1
#
_cell.length_a   1.000
_cell.length_b   1.000
_cell.length_c   1.000
_cell.angle_alpha   90.00
_cell.angle_beta   90.00
_cell.angle_gamma   90.00
#
_symmetry.space_group_name_H-M   'P 1'
#
loop_
_entity.id
_entity.type
_entity.pdbx_description
1 polymer ?
#
loop_
_entity_poly.entity_id
_entity_poly.type
_entity_poly.pdbx_seq_one_letter_code
_entity_poly.pdbx_strand_id
1 'polypeptide(L)'
;MISNNEIKIKDSINSSLEMNSAASEFFKEVNELPDDEIKISFENVIFMSRSFAQEYILQKNKTNKIIDEVNVPESIAPLFNMLEKHLKT
;
A
#
# COMPACT_ATOMS: atom_id res chain seq x y z
N MET A 1 4.97 13.40 20.36
CA MET A 1 5.82 12.33 19.81
C MET A 1 5.65 12.39 18.31
N ILE A 2 6.72 12.56 17.55
CA ILE A 2 6.63 12.63 16.08
C ILE A 2 6.77 11.19 15.59
N SER A 3 5.64 10.52 15.37
CA SER A 3 5.63 9.17 14.83
C SER A 3 6.04 9.23 13.36
N ASN A 4 7.32 8.97 13.08
CA ASN A 4 7.84 8.85 11.71
C ASN A 4 7.61 7.43 11.16
N ASN A 5 6.40 6.91 11.30
CA ASN A 5 6.03 5.58 10.80
C ASN A 5 5.63 5.63 9.33
N GLU A 6 6.48 6.26 8.53
CA GLU A 6 6.35 6.31 7.08
C GLU A 6 7.22 5.23 6.43
N ILE A 7 6.58 4.31 5.73
CA ILE A 7 7.25 3.28 4.94
C ILE A 7 7.17 3.71 3.48
N LYS A 8 8.32 3.89 2.84
CA LYS A 8 8.39 4.07 1.40
C LYS A 8 8.27 2.70 0.74
N ILE A 9 7.12 2.42 0.13
CA ILE A 9 6.84 1.08 -0.42
C ILE A 9 7.85 0.68 -1.50
N LYS A 10 8.44 1.66 -2.20
CA LYS A 10 9.48 1.41 -3.19
C LYS A 10 10.77 0.85 -2.60
N ASP A 11 11.05 1.14 -1.33
CA ASP A 11 12.28 0.70 -0.65
C ASP A 11 12.10 -0.73 -0.12
N SER A 12 10.86 -1.13 0.19
CA SER A 12 10.50 -2.50 0.55
C SER A 12 10.33 -3.41 -0.67
N ILE A 13 9.78 -2.90 -1.78
CA ILE A 13 9.46 -3.69 -2.98
C ILE A 13 10.31 -3.21 -4.17
N ASN A 14 9.87 -2.15 -4.84
CA ASN A 14 10.54 -1.42 -5.93
C ASN A 14 9.61 -0.28 -6.42
N SER A 15 10.04 0.50 -7.40
CA SER A 15 9.21 1.54 -8.02
C SER A 15 8.13 1.02 -8.99
N SER A 16 8.16 -0.26 -9.39
CA SER A 16 7.23 -0.89 -10.35
C SER A 16 6.46 -2.04 -9.69
N LEU A 17 5.31 -1.71 -9.11
CA LEU A 17 4.54 -2.62 -8.26
C LEU A 17 3.70 -3.59 -9.09
N GLU A 18 4.33 -4.70 -9.52
CA GLU A 18 3.77 -5.61 -10.53
C GLU A 18 3.06 -6.85 -9.96
N MET A 19 3.63 -7.50 -8.95
CA MET A 19 3.20 -8.84 -8.51
C MET A 19 2.31 -8.78 -7.26
N ASN A 20 1.18 -9.49 -7.26
CA ASN A 20 0.32 -9.58 -6.06
C ASN A 20 1.05 -10.21 -4.86
N SER A 21 1.94 -11.18 -5.11
CA SER A 21 2.76 -11.81 -4.07
C SER A 21 3.61 -10.79 -3.31
N ALA A 22 4.11 -9.75 -3.99
CA ALA A 22 4.88 -8.69 -3.36
C ALA A 22 4.02 -7.85 -2.40
N ALA A 23 2.75 -7.57 -2.76
CA ALA A 23 1.83 -6.91 -1.83
C ALA A 23 1.53 -7.78 -0.60
N SER A 24 1.34 -9.08 -0.79
CA SER A 24 1.13 -10.02 0.31
C SER A 24 2.34 -10.10 1.26
N GLU A 25 3.54 -10.15 0.70
CA GLU A 25 4.79 -10.21 1.47
C GLU A 25 5.04 -8.91 2.25
N PHE A 26 4.88 -7.77 1.57
CA PHE A 26 4.96 -6.46 2.20
C PHE A 26 4.01 -6.32 3.39
N PHE A 27 2.77 -6.80 3.28
CA PHE A 27 1.84 -6.72 4.42
C PHE A 27 2.18 -7.66 5.59
N LYS A 28 2.98 -8.71 5.38
CA LYS A 28 3.52 -9.50 6.50
C LYS A 28 4.45 -8.64 7.34
N GLU A 29 5.38 -7.94 6.69
CA GLU A 29 6.31 -7.01 7.35
C GLU A 29 5.54 -5.88 8.05
N VAL A 30 4.58 -5.27 7.35
CA VAL A 30 3.74 -4.21 7.92
C VAL A 30 3.02 -4.70 9.18
N ASN A 31 2.50 -5.92 9.18
CA ASN A 31 1.77 -6.49 10.32
C ASN A 31 2.65 -6.82 11.53
N GLU A 32 3.95 -7.04 11.32
CA GLU A 32 4.92 -7.30 12.40
C GLU A 32 5.41 -6.01 13.08
N LEU A 33 5.15 -4.84 12.49
CA LEU A 33 5.51 -3.55 13.10
C LEU A 33 4.71 -3.30 14.39
N PRO A 34 5.32 -2.69 15.41
CA PRO A 34 4.65 -2.46 16.70
C PRO A 34 3.59 -1.37 16.65
N ASP A 35 3.63 -0.47 15.67
CA ASP A 35 2.71 0.66 15.57
C ASP A 35 1.40 0.31 14.89
N ASP A 36 0.31 0.87 15.42
CA ASP A 36 -1.03 0.67 14.88
C ASP A 36 -1.33 1.61 13.70
N GLU A 37 -0.74 2.81 13.69
CA GLU A 37 -0.89 3.79 12.62
C GLU A 37 0.36 3.80 11.73
N ILE A 38 0.18 3.52 10.44
CA ILE A 38 1.27 3.41 9.46
C ILE A 38 0.95 4.26 8.24
N LYS A 39 1.92 5.09 7.83
CA LYS A 39 1.88 5.82 6.58
C LYS A 39 2.62 5.02 5.51
N ILE A 40 1.97 4.77 4.39
CA ILE A 40 2.57 4.08 3.25
C ILE A 40 2.75 5.09 2.13
N SER A 41 4.01 5.41 1.86
CA SER A 41 4.41 6.43 0.92
C SER A 41 4.65 5.80 -0.45
N PHE A 42 3.87 6.24 -1.43
CA PHE A 42 3.98 5.84 -2.84
C PHE A 42 4.89 6.79 -3.65
N GLU A 43 5.67 7.62 -2.94
CA GLU A 43 6.62 8.54 -3.55
C GLU A 43 7.57 7.79 -4.50
N ASN A 44 7.71 8.27 -5.74
CA ASN A 44 8.51 7.68 -6.82
C ASN A 44 8.09 6.28 -7.28
N VAL A 45 6.87 5.82 -6.97
CA VAL A 45 6.26 4.69 -7.66
C VAL A 45 5.90 5.13 -9.09
N ILE A 46 6.40 4.42 -10.09
CA ILE A 46 6.20 4.77 -11.51
C ILE A 46 5.07 3.95 -12.15
N PHE A 47 4.82 2.75 -11.62
CA PHE A 47 3.85 1.82 -12.17
C PHE A 47 3.24 0.96 -11.05
N MET A 48 1.98 0.59 -11.24
CA MET A 48 1.28 -0.36 -10.40
C MET A 48 0.34 -1.20 -11.27
N SER A 49 0.46 -2.52 -11.17
CA SER A 49 -0.46 -3.43 -11.84
C SER A 49 -1.80 -3.50 -11.10
N ARG A 50 -2.86 -3.88 -11.82
CA ARG A 50 -4.17 -4.14 -11.21
C ARG A 50 -4.11 -5.26 -10.18
N SER A 51 -3.35 -6.33 -10.43
CA SER A 51 -3.24 -7.46 -9.51
C SER A 51 -2.53 -7.08 -8.21
N PHE A 52 -1.48 -6.26 -8.28
CA PHE A 52 -0.84 -5.69 -7.10
C PHE A 52 -1.83 -4.83 -6.31
N ALA A 53 -2.49 -3.89 -6.97
CA ALA A 53 -3.43 -2.97 -6.32
C ALA A 53 -4.59 -3.69 -5.64
N GLN A 54 -5.15 -4.73 -6.28
CA GLN A 54 -6.20 -5.55 -5.70
C GLN A 54 -5.73 -6.26 -4.44
N GLU A 55 -4.57 -6.92 -4.47
CA GLU A 55 -4.04 -7.61 -3.30
C GLU A 55 -3.68 -6.63 -2.18
N TYR A 56 -3.08 -5.50 -2.52
CA TYR A 56 -2.77 -4.43 -1.56
C TYR A 56 -4.05 -4.00 -0.80
N ILE A 57 -5.15 -3.70 -1.51
CA ILE A 57 -6.41 -3.28 -0.87
C ILE A 57 -7.01 -4.42 -0.04
N LEU A 58 -6.95 -5.66 -0.53
CA LEU A 58 -7.43 -6.82 0.23
C LEU A 58 -6.64 -7.01 1.54
N GLN A 59 -5.32 -6.84 1.51
CA GLN A 59 -4.47 -6.94 2.71
C GLN A 59 -4.67 -5.75 3.66
N LYS A 60 -4.78 -4.52 3.12
CA LYS A 60 -5.16 -3.32 3.90
C LYS A 60 -6.46 -3.53 4.67
N ASN A 61 -7.46 -4.15 4.05
CA ASN A 61 -8.75 -4.41 4.70
C ASN A 61 -8.71 -5.57 5.71
N LYS A 62 -7.68 -6.43 5.66
CA LYS A 62 -7.52 -7.58 6.58
C LYS A 62 -6.65 -7.25 7.79
N THR A 63 -5.77 -6.25 7.69
CA THR A 63 -4.94 -5.84 8.83
C THR A 63 -5.78 -5.11 9.88
N ASN A 64 -5.36 -5.21 11.14
CA ASN A 64 -5.92 -4.43 12.24
C ASN A 64 -5.27 -3.02 12.35
N LYS A 65 -4.33 -2.71 11.46
CA LYS A 65 -3.59 -1.45 11.43
C LYS A 65 -4.34 -0.37 10.66
N ILE A 66 -4.18 0.87 11.07
CA ILE A 66 -4.67 2.06 10.38
C ILE A 66 -3.62 2.45 9.34
N ILE A 67 -3.96 2.23 8.07
CA ILE A 67 -3.09 2.51 6.94
C ILE A 67 -3.51 3.83 6.28
N ASP A 68 -2.58 4.78 6.20
CA ASP A 68 -2.72 6.06 5.50
C ASP A 68 -1.81 6.10 4.27
N GLU A 69 -2.38 6.06 3.07
CA GLU A 69 -1.62 6.21 1.84
C GLU A 69 -1.24 7.66 1.57
N VAL A 70 0.05 7.93 1.50
CA VAL A 70 0.59 9.27 1.26
C VAL A 70 1.41 9.32 -0.03
N ASN A 71 1.53 10.50 -0.62
CA ASN A 71 2.33 10.74 -1.82
C ASN A 71 1.98 9.83 -3.01
N VAL A 72 0.69 9.48 -3.18
CA VAL A 72 0.20 8.66 -4.28
C VAL A 72 0.35 9.40 -5.61
N PRO A 73 1.17 8.90 -6.55
CA PRO A 73 1.32 9.52 -7.87
C PRO A 73 0.00 9.58 -8.64
N GLU A 74 -0.23 10.68 -9.34
CA GLU A 74 -1.44 10.87 -10.16
C GLU A 74 -1.62 9.78 -11.22
N SER A 75 -0.52 9.16 -11.68
CA SER A 75 -0.53 8.07 -12.64
C SER A 75 -1.19 6.79 -12.11
N ILE A 76 -1.18 6.56 -10.80
CA ILE A 76 -1.73 5.35 -10.18
C ILE A 76 -3.00 5.62 -9.34
N ALA A 77 -3.24 6.87 -8.95
CA ALA A 77 -4.42 7.26 -8.16
C ALA A 77 -5.77 6.80 -8.76
N PRO A 78 -6.01 6.84 -10.09
CA PRO A 78 -7.26 6.34 -10.68
C PRO A 78 -7.52 4.85 -10.42
N LEU A 79 -6.46 4.02 -10.41
CA LEU A 79 -6.56 2.59 -10.16
C LEU A 79 -7.01 2.32 -8.72
N PHE A 80 -6.42 3.01 -7.75
CA PHE A 80 -6.84 2.96 -6.34
C PHE A 80 -8.30 3.36 -6.16
N ASN A 81 -8.67 4.54 -6.64
CA ASN A 81 -10.01 5.09 -6.50
C ASN A 81 -11.09 4.18 -7.09
N MET A 82 -10.81 3.53 -8.21
CA MET A 82 -11.71 2.57 -8.82
C MET A 82 -11.85 1.31 -7.97
N LEU A 83 -10.73 0.73 -7.51
CA LEU A 83 -10.75 -0.53 -6.75
C LEU A 83 -11.38 -0.36 -5.36
N GLU A 84 -11.13 0.74 -4.67
CA GLU A 84 -11.76 1.01 -3.36
C GLU A 84 -13.28 1.13 -3.46
N LYS A 85 -13.82 1.63 -4.57
CA LYS A 85 -15.27 1.68 -4.82
C LYS A 85 -15.87 0.29 -5.06
N HIS A 86 -15.11 -0.61 -5.67
CA HIS A 86 -15.57 -1.96 -6.00
C HIS A 86 -15.42 -2.97 -4.86
N LEU A 87 -14.54 -2.71 -3.88
CA LEU A 87 -14.29 -3.63 -2.76
C LEU A 87 -15.03 -3.23 -1.46
N LYS A 88 -15.82 -2.15 -1.49
CA LYS A 88 -16.71 -1.72 -0.38
C LYS A 88 -18.15 -2.26 -0.49
N THR A 89 -18.42 -3.21 -1.39
CA THR A 89 -19.69 -3.94 -1.51
C THR A 89 -19.59 -5.31 -0.87
#